data_AF-A0A5J4P426-F1
#
_entry.id   AF-A0A5J4P426-F1
#
_cell.length_a   1.000
_cell.length_b   1.000
_cell.length_c   1.000
_cell.angle_alpha   90.00
_cell.angle_beta   90.00
_cell.angle_gamma   90.00
#
_symmetry.space_group_name_H-M   'P 1'
#
loop_
_entity.id
_entity.type
_entity.pdbx_description
1 polymer ?
#
loop_
_entity_poly.entity_id
_entity_poly.type
_entity_poly.pdbx_seq_one_letter_code
_entity_poly.pdbx_strand_id
1 'polypeptide(L)'
;MQNRSLTAEELDRLITTPVKSSTQSFIRDLFIFATFTGRSYADLKKLSWKDIITGEDGSRWISTDRQKTKTTFHVKLLNIPVQIMERYRGLATGDKI
;
A
#
# COMPACT_ATOMS: atom_id res chain seq x y z
N MET A 1 12.95 -13.97 -22.76
CA MET A 1 12.22 -13.80 -21.48
C MET A 1 11.06 -12.85 -21.73
N GLN A 2 9.82 -13.32 -21.64
CA GLN A 2 8.65 -12.43 -21.71
C GLN A 2 8.51 -11.69 -20.37
N ASN A 3 8.35 -10.37 -20.43
CA ASN A 3 8.05 -9.57 -19.25
C ASN A 3 6.60 -9.87 -18.84
N ARG A 4 6.40 -10.54 -17.69
CA ARG A 4 5.07 -10.92 -17.17
C ARG A 4 4.55 -9.85 -16.22
N SER A 5 4.29 -8.66 -16.74
CA SER A 5 3.63 -7.58 -16.01
C SER A 5 2.12 -7.65 -16.21
N LEU A 6 1.36 -7.27 -15.19
CA LEU A 6 -0.09 -7.11 -15.31
C LEU A 6 -0.42 -5.93 -16.22
N THR A 7 -1.41 -6.09 -17.10
CA THR A 7 -2.03 -4.94 -17.77
C THR A 7 -2.95 -4.19 -16.80
N ALA A 8 -3.38 -2.98 -17.18
CA ALA A 8 -4.34 -2.21 -16.39
C ALA A 8 -5.66 -2.97 -16.21
N GLU A 9 -6.11 -3.66 -17.26
CA GLU A 9 -7.33 -4.45 -17.26
C GLU A 9 -7.21 -5.69 -16.35
N GLU A 10 -6.04 -6.33 -16.31
CA GLU A 10 -5.79 -7.45 -15.40
C GLU A 10 -5.73 -7.00 -13.94
N LEU A 11 -5.13 -5.84 -13.68
CA LEU A 11 -5.13 -5.24 -12.35
C LEU A 11 -6.55 -4.86 -11.91
N ASP A 12 -7.35 -4.26 -12.78
CA ASP A 12 -8.74 -3.91 -12.51
C ASP A 12 -9.59 -5.14 -12.20
N ARG A 13 -9.42 -6.22 -12.98
CA ARG A 13 -10.06 -7.52 -12.68
C ARG A 13 -9.66 -8.04 -11.31
N LEU A 14 -8.39 -7.93 -10.93
CA LEU A 14 -7.93 -8.36 -9.61
C LEU A 14 -8.62 -7.56 -8.50
N ILE A 15 -8.71 -6.23 -8.65
CA ILE A 15 -9.36 -5.32 -7.69
C ILE A 15 -10.85 -5.64 -7.53
N THR A 16 -11.56 -5.85 -8.64
CA THR A 16 -13.03 -5.96 -8.68
C THR A 16 -13.55 -7.37 -8.43
N THR A 17 -12.72 -8.41 -8.58
CA THR A 17 -13.13 -9.80 -8.37
C THR A 17 -13.61 -10.03 -6.93
N PRO A 18 -14.85 -10.55 -6.72
CA PRO A 18 -15.34 -10.88 -5.39
C PRO A 18 -14.54 -12.02 -4.74
N VAL A 19 -14.11 -11.82 -3.50
CA VAL A 19 -13.35 -12.81 -2.73
C VAL A 19 -14.11 -13.10 -1.42
N LYS A 20 -14.48 -14.36 -1.19
CA LYS A 20 -15.24 -14.77 0.00
C LYS A 20 -14.36 -14.96 1.24
N SER A 21 -13.10 -15.37 1.05
CA SER A 21 -12.17 -15.60 2.15
C SER A 21 -11.56 -14.28 2.63
N SER A 22 -11.64 -14.02 3.93
CA SER A 22 -11.02 -12.85 4.58
C SER A 22 -9.50 -12.82 4.36
N THR A 23 -8.83 -13.96 4.48
CA THR A 23 -7.39 -14.10 4.24
C THR A 23 -7.02 -13.78 2.79
N GLN A 24 -7.78 -14.29 1.82
CA GLN A 24 -7.52 -13.99 0.40
C GLN A 24 -7.79 -12.51 0.08
N SER A 25 -8.84 -11.91 0.66
CA SER A 25 -9.10 -10.47 0.53
C SER A 25 -7.94 -9.66 1.08
N PHE A 26 -7.41 -10.03 2.25
CA PHE A 26 -6.25 -9.37 2.85
C PHE A 26 -5.01 -9.46 1.95
N ILE A 27 -4.69 -10.66 1.44
CA ILE A 27 -3.55 -10.86 0.54
C ILE A 27 -3.71 -10.04 -0.75
N ARG A 28 -4.92 -10.01 -1.31
CA ARG A 28 -5.23 -9.20 -2.50
C ARG A 28 -5.05 -7.72 -2.21
N ASP A 29 -5.62 -7.21 -1.12
CA ASP A 29 -5.57 -5.79 -0.77
C ASP A 29 -4.11 -5.38 -0.46
N LEU A 30 -3.32 -6.25 0.19
CA LEU A 30 -1.89 -6.04 0.39
C LEU A 30 -1.11 -5.97 -0.93
N PHE A 31 -1.40 -6.87 -1.87
CA PHE A 31 -0.80 -6.85 -3.21
C PHE A 31 -1.16 -5.55 -3.95
N ILE A 32 -2.43 -5.17 -3.96
CA ILE A 32 -2.91 -3.93 -4.60
C ILE A 32 -2.19 -2.70 -3.99
N PHE A 33 -2.12 -2.63 -2.65
CA PHE A 33 -1.41 -1.55 -1.97
C PHE A 33 0.06 -1.48 -2.41
N ALA A 34 0.75 -2.63 -2.51
CA ALA A 34 2.11 -2.71 -3.02
C ALA A 34 2.23 -2.20 -4.47
N THR A 35 1.31 -2.59 -5.35
CA THR A 35 1.29 -2.16 -6.76
C THR A 35 1.16 -0.65 -6.92
N PHE A 36 0.31 -0.01 -6.12
CA PHE A 36 0.10 1.44 -6.17
C PHE A 36 1.20 2.25 -5.49
N THR A 37 1.92 1.68 -4.52
CA THR A 37 2.97 2.39 -3.76
C THR A 37 4.39 2.03 -4.17
N GLY A 38 4.57 0.99 -4.98
CA GLY A 38 5.88 0.47 -5.39
C GLY A 38 6.71 -0.12 -4.24
N ARG A 39 6.08 -0.48 -3.12
CA ARG A 39 6.78 -0.99 -1.92
C ARG A 39 6.89 -2.50 -1.93
N SER A 40 8.03 -3.00 -1.48
CA SER A 40 8.21 -4.43 -1.23
C SER A 40 7.40 -4.87 0.01
N TYR A 41 7.06 -6.15 0.10
CA TYR A 41 6.42 -6.71 1.29
C TYR A 41 7.21 -6.41 2.58
N ALA A 42 8.55 -6.49 2.52
CA ALA A 42 9.41 -6.19 3.67
C ALA A 42 9.29 -4.73 4.12
N ASP A 43 9.08 -3.80 3.19
CA ASP A 43 8.87 -2.39 3.49
C ASP A 43 7.45 -2.12 4.00
N LEU A 44 6.44 -2.84 3.49
CA LEU A 44 5.06 -2.75 3.99
C LEU A 44 4.97 -3.23 5.44
N LYS A 45 5.61 -4.35 5.78
CA LYS A 45 5.65 -4.88 7.15
C LYS A 45 6.24 -3.89 8.17
N LYS A 46 7.09 -2.96 7.73
CA LYS A 46 7.71 -1.94 8.57
C LYS A 46 6.88 -0.66 8.67
N LEU A 47 5.99 -0.43 7.69
CA LEU A 47 5.20 0.79 7.57
C LEU A 47 4.34 1.00 8.82
N SER A 48 4.29 2.24 9.26
CA SER A 48 3.61 2.66 10.48
C SER A 48 2.88 3.97 10.28
N TRP A 49 1.91 4.27 11.13
CA TRP A 49 1.10 5.48 11.05
C TRP A 49 1.92 6.77 11.15
N LYS A 50 3.07 6.74 11.83
CA LYS A 50 4.04 7.85 11.88
C LYS A 50 4.70 8.15 10.53
N ASP A 51 4.74 7.17 9.63
CA ASP A 51 5.28 7.34 8.28
C ASP A 51 4.23 7.98 7.35
N ILE A 52 3.00 8.22 7.83
CA ILE A 52 1.92 8.83 7.05
C ILE A 52 1.79 10.30 7.41
N ILE A 53 2.05 11.17 6.43
CA ILE A 53 1.85 12.62 6.55
C ILE A 53 0.58 13.04 5.81
N THR A 54 -0.05 14.11 6.28
CA THR A 54 -1.23 14.71 5.65
C THR A 54 -0.88 16.13 5.24
N GLY A 55 -1.03 16.45 3.97
CA GLY A 55 -0.88 17.80 3.45
C GLY A 55 -2.04 18.70 3.88
N GLU A 56 -1.86 20.00 3.71
CA GLU A 56 -2.91 21.01 4.00
C GLU A 56 -4.16 20.82 3.14
N ASP A 57 -4.00 20.26 1.94
CA ASP A 57 -5.07 19.89 1.01
C ASP A 57 -5.77 18.57 1.38
N GLY A 58 -5.40 17.94 2.49
CA GLY A 58 -5.90 16.63 2.93
C GLY A 58 -5.26 15.44 2.21
N SER A 59 -4.31 15.66 1.30
CA SER A 59 -3.61 14.58 0.61
C SER A 59 -2.74 13.77 1.57
N ARG A 60 -2.73 12.44 1.41
CA ARG A 60 -1.94 11.53 2.25
C ARG A 60 -0.65 11.13 1.53
N TRP A 61 0.45 11.06 2.25
CA TRP A 61 1.74 10.64 1.73
C TRP A 61 2.44 9.70 2.68
N ILE A 62 3.19 8.76 2.13
CA ILE A 62 4.19 7.99 2.87
C ILE A 62 5.49 8.80 2.86
N SER A 63 6.02 9.11 4.03
CA SER A 63 7.34 9.71 4.24
C SER A 63 8.26 8.69 4.92
N THR A 64 9.30 8.23 4.22
CA THR A 64 10.27 7.26 4.79
C THR A 64 11.69 7.55 4.30
N ASP A 65 12.69 7.08 5.04
CA ASP A 65 14.10 7.24 4.63
C ASP A 65 14.57 6.10 3.73
N ARG A 66 15.29 6.43 2.66
CA ARG A 66 15.98 5.42 1.85
C ARG A 66 17.06 4.74 2.69
N GLN A 67 17.03 3.40 2.74
CA GLN A 67 18.03 2.64 3.49
C GLN A 67 19.47 2.93 3.05
N LYS A 68 19.70 3.11 1.73
CA LYS A 68 21.03 3.31 1.15
C LYS A 68 21.61 4.69 1.43
N THR A 69 20.85 5.76 1.17
CA THR A 69 21.36 7.14 1.21
C THR A 69 20.92 7.91 2.45
N LYS A 70 20.02 7.35 3.26
CA LYS A 70 19.37 8.04 4.40
C LYS A 70 18.57 9.28 4.01
N THR A 71 18.31 9.46 2.72
CA THR A 71 17.49 10.58 2.23
C THR A 71 16.01 10.26 2.43
N THR A 72 15.29 11.17 3.08
CA THR A 72 13.82 11.10 3.18
C THR A 72 13.20 11.25 1.80
N PHE A 73 12.22 10.41 1.49
CA PHE A 73 11.43 10.51 0.27
C PHE A 73 9.94 10.38 0.56
N HIS A 74 9.14 10.96 -0.33
CA HIS A 74 7.69 11.01 -0.22
C HIS A 74 7.03 10.25 -1.36
N VAL A 75 6.04 9.43 -1.06
CA VAL A 75 5.18 8.76 -2.04
C VAL A 75 3.74 9.15 -1.78
N LYS A 76 3.09 9.78 -2.77
CA LYS A 76 1.68 10.16 -2.66
C LYS A 76 0.81 8.90 -2.59
N LEU A 77 -0.10 8.86 -1.62
CA LEU A 77 -1.10 7.81 -1.54
C LEU A 77 -2.32 8.21 -2.37
N LEU A 78 -2.63 7.40 -3.38
CA LEU A 78 -3.86 7.53 -4.15
C LEU A 78 -5.06 6.97 -3.35
N ASN A 79 -6.26 7.21 -3.86
CA ASN A 79 -7.51 6.85 -3.18
C ASN A 79 -7.58 5.36 -2.80
N ILE A 80 -7.15 4.45 -3.69
CA ILE A 80 -7.19 3.00 -3.44
C ILE A 80 -6.30 2.59 -2.26
N PRO A 81 -4.98 2.91 -2.24
CA PRO A 81 -4.13 2.70 -1.06
C PRO A 81 -4.69 3.27 0.23
N VAL A 82 -5.25 4.50 0.19
CA VAL A 82 -5.85 5.12 1.39
C VAL A 82 -7.02 4.28 1.90
N GLN A 83 -7.94 3.87 1.02
CA GLN A 83 -9.08 3.03 1.42
C GLN A 83 -8.66 1.69 2.02
N ILE A 84 -7.64 1.05 1.45
CA ILE A 84 -7.08 -0.20 1.98
C ILE A 84 -6.48 0.03 3.37
N MET A 85 -5.65 1.05 3.53
CA MET A 85 -5.04 1.40 4.82
C MET A 85 -6.11 1.68 5.89
N GLU A 86 -7.16 2.42 5.56
CA GLU A 86 -8.26 2.69 6.50
C GLU A 86 -9.08 1.44 6.84
N ARG A 87 -9.30 0.54 5.87
CA ARG A 87 -10.02 -0.73 6.08
C ARG A 87 -9.35 -1.61 7.15
N TYR A 88 -8.02 -1.60 7.23
CA TYR A 88 -7.26 -2.43 8.17
C TYR A 88 -6.82 -1.68 9.44
N ARG A 89 -7.20 -0.40 9.58
CA ARG A 89 -6.83 0.43 10.73
C ARG A 89 -7.26 -0.24 12.06
N GLY A 90 -6.31 -0.36 12.98
CA GLY A 90 -6.54 -0.91 14.32
C GLY A 90 -6.49 -2.43 14.43
N LEU A 91 -6.25 -3.16 13.34
CA LEU A 91 -6.06 -4.62 13.37
C LEU A 91 -4.62 -5.03 13.64
N ALA A 92 -3.66 -4.16 13.33
CA ALA A 92 -2.25 -4.38 13.63
C ALA A 92 -1.92 -4.00 15.08
N THR A 93 -0.88 -4.61 15.64
CA THR A 93 -0.39 -4.27 16.98
C THR A 93 0.48 -3.02 16.95
N GLY A 94 0.32 -2.14 17.95
CA GLY A 94 1.12 -0.93 18.08
C GLY A 94 0.81 0.15 17.04
N ASP A 95 1.84 0.74 16.45
CA ASP A 95 1.75 1.85 15.50
C ASP A 95 1.73 1.40 14.02
N LYS A 96 1.57 0.10 13.77
CA LYS A 96 1.61 -0.48 12.42
C LYS A 96 0.32 -0.25 11.64
N ILE A 97 0.50 -0.19 10.32
CA ILE A 97 -0.57 -0.21 9.32
C ILE A 97 -0.89 -1.66 8.97
#